data_AF-A0A7W2ENV9-F1
#
_entry.id   AF-A0A7W2ENV9-F1
#
_cell.length_a   1.000
_cell.length_b   1.000
_cell.length_c   1.000
_cell.angle_alpha   90.00
_cell.angle_beta   90.00
_cell.angle_gamma   90.00
#
_symmetry.space_group_name_H-M   'P 1'
#
loop_
_entity.id
_entity.type
_entity.pdbx_description
1 polymer ?
#
loop_
_entity_poly.entity_id
_entity_poly.type
_entity_poly.pdbx_seq_one_letter_code
_entity_poly.pdbx_strand_id
1 'polypeptide(L)'
;MERILSSLAHTESILRLGLPSRSALLVATLRAAHQLLDHPPLFADPLALPILGPELEAQLRAQLPRYAHGPARQLRGATAVRSRLAEEELAAAVACGVRQYVVLGAGLDTYAYRCHGMPLRVFEVDHPATQRWKRDQLRHAGIAAPPSLTFVPLDFERDTLDAALAAAGCRLDLPVFLSWLGVTLYLSDDAVFETLRVVAGLPAGSAIVFDYGVVPELLDLFDRMGMAYFAARFEAAGEPWKSRFAPAVLQSELRALGFGGVSDYAADALRTHYLGGRGDGWHLGGAMRLVVARTGAPPL
;
A
#
# COMPACT_ATOMS: atom_id res chain seq x y z
N MET A 1 -14.99 22.15 0.96
CA MET A 1 -13.65 21.53 0.97
C MET A 1 -13.08 21.45 2.38
N GLU A 2 -13.12 22.53 3.18
CA GLU A 2 -12.75 22.54 4.61
C GLU A 2 -13.41 21.42 5.46
N ARG A 3 -14.69 21.10 5.20
CA ARG A 3 -15.45 20.13 6.01
C ARG A 3 -15.20 18.64 5.72
N ILE A 4 -14.45 18.29 4.68
CA ILE A 4 -14.17 16.87 4.37
C ILE A 4 -13.26 16.24 5.45
N LEU A 5 -12.38 17.05 6.08
CA LEU A 5 -11.63 16.66 7.28
C LEU A 5 -11.89 17.59 8.48
N SER A 6 -12.71 18.64 8.43
CA SER A 6 -13.09 19.32 9.68
C SER A 6 -13.91 18.39 10.60
N SER A 7 -14.61 17.40 10.03
CA SER A 7 -15.19 16.27 10.78
C SER A 7 -14.13 15.31 11.38
N LEU A 8 -12.87 15.47 10.99
CA LEU A 8 -11.70 14.75 11.50
C LEU A 8 -10.81 15.70 12.33
N ALA A 9 -11.15 16.98 12.52
CA ALA A 9 -10.25 17.97 13.13
C ALA A 9 -10.39 18.10 14.65
N HIS A 10 -11.05 17.18 15.35
CA HIS A 10 -11.10 17.20 16.81
C HIS A 10 -10.49 15.92 17.41
N THR A 11 -9.53 16.14 18.31
CA THR A 11 -8.92 15.24 19.31
C THR A 11 -7.46 14.82 19.03
N GLU A 12 -6.66 14.94 20.10
CA GLU A 12 -5.21 14.80 20.22
C GLU A 12 -4.62 13.46 19.74
N SER A 13 -3.31 13.49 19.46
CA SER A 13 -2.38 12.41 19.04
C SER A 13 -2.90 10.95 19.13
N ILE A 14 -3.16 10.37 17.96
CA ILE A 14 -4.03 9.19 17.74
C ILE A 14 -3.33 7.83 17.89
N LEU A 15 -2.02 7.74 17.63
CA LEU A 15 -1.28 6.47 17.76
C LEU A 15 -1.18 5.97 19.21
N ARG A 16 -1.40 6.85 20.20
CA ARG A 16 -1.45 6.51 21.63
C ARG A 16 -2.82 6.02 22.12
N LEU A 17 -3.89 6.15 21.32
CA LEU A 17 -5.28 5.92 21.77
C LEU A 17 -6.00 4.73 21.10
N GLY A 18 -5.32 3.95 20.26
CA GLY A 18 -5.92 2.75 19.65
C GLY A 18 -7.02 3.04 18.61
N LEU A 19 -7.11 4.28 18.14
CA LEU A 19 -7.99 4.70 17.04
C LEU A 19 -7.38 4.33 15.68
N PRO A 20 -8.22 4.10 14.64
CA PRO A 20 -7.76 3.67 13.32
C PRO A 20 -6.87 4.71 12.64
N SER A 21 -5.88 4.25 11.87
CA SER A 21 -5.11 5.13 10.98
C SER A 21 -6.04 5.83 9.99
N ARG A 22 -5.88 7.14 9.86
CA ARG A 22 -6.72 7.99 9.01
C ARG A 22 -6.39 7.82 7.54
N SER A 23 -5.11 7.71 7.22
CA SER A 23 -4.66 7.34 5.89
C SER A 23 -5.15 5.94 5.50
N ALA A 24 -5.11 4.96 6.40
CA ALA A 24 -5.63 3.62 6.13
C ALA A 24 -7.13 3.63 5.81
N LEU A 25 -7.95 4.34 6.60
CA LEU A 25 -9.38 4.49 6.33
C LEU A 25 -9.64 5.24 5.01
N LEU A 26 -8.89 6.32 4.72
CA LEU A 26 -9.03 7.05 3.47
C LEU A 26 -8.70 6.15 2.26
N VAL A 27 -7.60 5.41 2.31
CA VAL A 27 -7.19 4.49 1.23
C VAL A 27 -8.23 3.39 1.01
N ALA A 28 -8.76 2.79 2.09
CA ALA A 28 -9.84 1.81 2.00
C ALA A 28 -11.10 2.41 1.38
N THR A 29 -11.47 3.64 1.77
CA THR A 29 -12.62 4.37 1.21
C THR A 29 -12.41 4.69 -0.27
N LEU A 30 -11.21 5.09 -0.68
CA LEU A 30 -10.87 5.33 -2.09
C LEU A 30 -10.96 4.03 -2.91
N ARG A 31 -10.45 2.91 -2.38
CA ARG A 31 -10.54 1.60 -3.03
C ARG A 31 -11.98 1.12 -3.14
N ALA A 32 -12.84 1.40 -2.15
CA ALA A 32 -14.28 1.13 -2.24
C ALA A 32 -14.97 2.05 -3.26
N ALA A 33 -14.67 3.35 -3.24
CA ALA A 33 -15.20 4.30 -4.22
C ALA A 33 -14.81 3.91 -5.66
N HIS A 34 -13.63 3.32 -5.86
CA HIS A 34 -13.19 2.77 -7.15
C HIS A 34 -14.18 1.76 -7.70
N GLN A 35 -14.64 0.81 -6.87
CA GLN A 35 -15.59 -0.23 -7.28
C GLN A 35 -16.96 0.33 -7.68
N LEU A 36 -17.35 1.50 -7.15
CA LEU A 36 -18.64 2.12 -7.45
C LEU A 36 -18.63 3.00 -8.70
N LEU A 37 -17.56 3.79 -8.86
CA LEU A 37 -17.53 4.89 -9.83
C LEU A 37 -16.88 4.52 -11.17
N ASP A 38 -15.96 3.55 -11.19
CA ASP A 38 -15.14 3.32 -12.38
C ASP A 38 -15.55 2.07 -13.13
N HIS A 39 -15.95 2.26 -14.39
CA HIS A 39 -16.40 1.18 -15.28
C HIS A 39 -15.75 1.36 -16.67
N PRO A 40 -14.96 0.37 -17.15
CA PRO A 40 -14.54 -0.84 -16.44
C PRO A 40 -13.57 -0.51 -15.28
N PRO A 41 -13.51 -1.30 -14.19
CA PRO A 41 -12.60 -1.02 -13.09
C PRO A 41 -11.13 -1.13 -13.53
N LEU A 42 -10.25 -0.37 -12.86
CA LEU A 42 -8.80 -0.52 -12.99
C LEU A 42 -8.33 -1.75 -12.21
N PHE A 43 -8.96 -2.00 -11.07
CA PHE A 43 -8.62 -3.07 -10.13
C PHE A 43 -9.90 -3.56 -9.44
N ALA A 44 -10.13 -4.88 -9.46
CA ALA A 44 -11.32 -5.49 -8.86
C ALA A 44 -11.02 -5.93 -7.42
N ASP A 45 -11.77 -5.36 -6.47
CA ASP A 45 -11.73 -5.74 -5.06
C ASP A 45 -13.17 -5.89 -4.54
N PRO A 46 -13.76 -7.09 -4.62
CA PRO A 46 -15.14 -7.31 -4.20
C PRO A 46 -15.37 -7.09 -2.70
N LEU A 47 -14.30 -7.05 -1.90
CA LEU A 47 -14.37 -6.84 -0.45
C LEU A 47 -14.09 -5.39 -0.04
N ALA A 48 -13.76 -4.49 -0.99
CA ALA A 48 -13.45 -3.10 -0.69
C ALA A 48 -14.61 -2.35 -0.02
N LEU A 49 -15.85 -2.58 -0.47
CA LEU A 49 -17.04 -2.02 0.19
C LEU A 49 -17.38 -2.75 1.49
N PRO A 50 -17.57 -4.10 1.47
CA PRO A 50 -17.94 -4.85 2.67
C PRO A 50 -17.03 -4.59 3.88
N ILE A 51 -15.71 -4.52 3.68
CA ILE A 51 -14.76 -4.33 4.79
C ILE A 51 -14.90 -2.98 5.50
N LEU A 52 -15.51 -1.97 4.87
CA LEU A 52 -15.82 -0.70 5.54
C LEU A 52 -16.90 -0.87 6.62
N GLY A 53 -17.74 -1.90 6.52
CA GLY A 53 -18.93 -2.04 7.34
C GLY A 53 -20.09 -1.13 6.88
N PRO A 54 -21.32 -1.40 7.34
CA PRO A 54 -22.52 -0.80 6.79
C PRO A 54 -22.59 0.72 6.98
N GLU A 55 -22.10 1.26 8.10
CA GLU A 55 -22.15 2.70 8.38
C GLU A 55 -21.23 3.49 7.45
N LEU A 56 -19.97 3.06 7.30
CA LEU A 56 -18.99 3.73 6.43
C LEU A 56 -19.33 3.52 4.95
N GLU A 57 -19.87 2.36 4.57
CA GLU A 57 -20.36 2.14 3.22
C GLU A 57 -21.53 3.09 2.89
N ALA A 58 -22.51 3.24 3.79
CA ALA A 58 -23.62 4.17 3.60
C ALA A 58 -23.13 5.62 3.48
N GLN A 59 -22.15 6.02 4.31
CA GLN A 59 -21.53 7.35 4.21
C GLN A 59 -20.80 7.56 2.88
N LEU A 60 -20.04 6.57 2.40
CA LEU A 60 -19.40 6.62 1.10
C LEU A 60 -20.43 6.81 -0.01
N ARG A 61 -21.51 6.01 -0.03
CA ARG A 61 -22.57 6.11 -1.04
C ARG A 61 -23.25 7.48 -1.02
N ALA A 62 -23.57 8.02 0.16
CA ALA A 62 -24.16 9.35 0.31
C ALA A 62 -23.22 10.48 -0.15
N GLN A 63 -21.91 10.24 -0.16
CA GLN A 63 -20.89 11.22 -0.51
C GLN A 63 -20.13 10.89 -1.78
N LEU A 64 -20.64 9.95 -2.59
CA LEU A 64 -19.94 9.40 -3.75
C LEU A 64 -19.43 10.47 -4.74
N PRO A 65 -20.19 11.55 -5.05
CA PRO A 65 -19.71 12.62 -5.93
C PRO A 65 -18.40 13.29 -5.47
N ARG A 66 -18.06 13.22 -4.18
CA ARG A 66 -16.79 13.77 -3.65
C ARG A 66 -15.56 13.02 -4.15
N TYR A 67 -15.72 11.75 -4.54
CA TYR A 67 -14.64 10.88 -4.99
C TYR A 67 -14.55 10.79 -6.53
N ALA A 68 -15.51 11.40 -7.23
CA ALA A 68 -15.62 11.34 -8.68
C ALA A 68 -14.62 12.26 -9.41
N HIS A 69 -14.08 13.30 -8.77
CA HIS A 69 -13.29 14.34 -9.43
C HIS A 69 -12.07 14.80 -8.61
N GLY A 70 -11.22 15.60 -9.27
CA GLY A 70 -10.12 16.33 -8.62
C GLY A 70 -9.09 15.41 -7.92
N PRO A 71 -8.50 15.88 -6.81
CA PRO A 71 -7.46 15.13 -6.10
C PRO A 71 -7.95 13.77 -5.55
N ALA A 72 -9.23 13.65 -5.18
CA ALA A 72 -9.79 12.39 -4.72
C ALA A 72 -9.81 11.34 -5.84
N ARG A 73 -10.15 11.75 -7.08
CA ARG A 73 -10.04 10.88 -8.25
C ARG A 73 -8.60 10.46 -8.51
N GLN A 74 -7.64 11.39 -8.44
CA GLN A 74 -6.22 11.05 -8.65
C GLN A 74 -5.71 10.02 -7.63
N LEU A 75 -5.99 10.24 -6.33
CA LEU A 75 -5.62 9.28 -5.28
C LEU A 75 -6.31 7.92 -5.43
N ARG A 76 -7.56 7.92 -5.89
CA ARG A 76 -8.33 6.70 -6.18
C ARG A 76 -7.70 5.89 -7.30
N GLY A 77 -7.32 6.55 -8.40
CA GLY A 77 -6.59 5.93 -9.51
C GLY A 77 -5.23 5.40 -9.07
N ALA A 78 -4.45 6.19 -8.32
CA ALA A 78 -3.17 5.76 -7.79
C ALA A 78 -3.30 4.55 -6.85
N THR A 79 -4.32 4.54 -5.99
CA THR A 79 -4.62 3.42 -5.08
C THR A 79 -4.97 2.15 -5.85
N ALA A 80 -5.80 2.25 -6.89
CA ALA A 80 -6.18 1.10 -7.71
C ALA A 80 -4.98 0.55 -8.51
N VAL A 81 -4.19 1.44 -9.14
CA VAL A 81 -3.03 1.05 -9.96
C VAL A 81 -1.94 0.38 -9.13
N ARG A 82 -1.63 0.90 -7.93
CA ARG A 82 -0.61 0.25 -7.09
C ARG A 82 -1.03 -1.14 -6.60
N SER A 83 -2.31 -1.33 -6.26
CA SER A 83 -2.84 -2.65 -5.88
C SER A 83 -2.80 -3.61 -7.07
N ARG A 84 -3.17 -3.15 -8.26
CA ARG A 84 -3.07 -3.94 -9.49
C ARG A 84 -1.64 -4.39 -9.78
N LEU A 85 -0.68 -3.46 -9.76
CA LEU A 85 0.73 -3.79 -10.02
C LEU A 85 1.24 -4.83 -9.02
N ALA A 86 0.99 -4.63 -7.72
CA ALA A 86 1.43 -5.55 -6.69
C ALA A 86 0.85 -6.97 -6.87
N GLU A 87 -0.40 -7.09 -7.31
CA GLU A 87 -1.05 -8.38 -7.50
C GLU A 87 -0.71 -9.07 -8.81
N GLU A 88 -0.46 -8.32 -9.88
CA GLU A 88 0.10 -8.89 -11.12
C GLU A 88 1.51 -9.44 -10.88
N GLU A 89 2.33 -8.70 -10.13
CA GLU A 89 3.67 -9.13 -9.74
C GLU A 89 3.63 -10.33 -8.78
N LEU A 90 2.69 -10.36 -7.84
CA LEU A 90 2.45 -11.53 -6.99
C LEU A 90 2.03 -12.74 -7.81
N ALA A 91 1.11 -12.57 -8.77
CA ALA A 91 0.65 -13.65 -9.63
C ALA A 91 1.82 -14.25 -10.45
N ALA A 92 2.69 -13.39 -11.00
CA ALA A 92 3.90 -13.81 -11.67
C ALA A 92 4.85 -14.57 -10.73
N ALA A 93 5.07 -14.07 -9.51
CA ALA A 93 5.90 -14.73 -8.51
C ALA A 93 5.35 -16.12 -8.11
N VAL A 94 4.03 -16.24 -7.95
CA VAL A 94 3.36 -17.53 -7.65
C VAL A 94 3.54 -18.52 -8.79
N ALA A 95 3.43 -18.07 -10.05
CA ALA A 95 3.68 -18.89 -11.22
C ALA A 95 5.14 -19.41 -11.26
N CYS A 96 6.08 -18.61 -10.74
CA CYS A 96 7.49 -19.00 -10.57
C CYS A 96 7.78 -19.82 -9.30
N GLY A 97 6.77 -20.21 -8.52
CA GLY A 97 6.93 -21.11 -7.38
C GLY A 97 6.90 -20.45 -6.01
N VAL A 98 6.72 -19.14 -5.89
CA VAL A 98 6.56 -18.47 -4.58
C VAL A 98 5.28 -18.97 -3.89
N ARG A 99 5.38 -19.25 -2.58
CA ARG A 99 4.28 -19.79 -1.74
C ARG A 99 3.99 -18.94 -0.50
N GLN A 100 4.71 -17.84 -0.31
CA GLN A 100 4.58 -16.94 0.84
C GLN A 100 4.39 -15.51 0.34
N TYR A 101 3.34 -14.86 0.83
CA TYR A 101 3.04 -13.47 0.54
C TYR A 101 3.00 -12.68 1.85
N VAL A 102 3.76 -11.59 1.92
CA VAL A 102 3.77 -10.67 3.06
C VAL A 102 3.20 -9.33 2.62
N VAL A 103 2.16 -8.88 3.31
CA VAL A 103 1.60 -7.53 3.15
C VAL A 103 2.13 -6.67 4.29
N LEU A 104 3.05 -5.76 3.99
CA LEU A 104 3.64 -4.83 4.93
C LEU A 104 2.76 -3.58 5.04
N GLY A 105 2.36 -3.23 6.27
CA GLY A 105 1.34 -2.20 6.54
C GLY A 105 -0.01 -2.60 5.97
N ALA A 106 -0.49 -3.78 6.35
CA ALA A 106 -1.66 -4.41 5.75
C ALA A 106 -2.97 -3.61 5.88
N GLY A 107 -3.10 -2.67 6.81
CA GLY A 107 -4.24 -1.77 6.96
C GLY A 107 -5.59 -2.50 6.80
N LEU A 108 -6.39 -2.07 5.83
CA LEU A 108 -7.60 -2.79 5.40
C LEU A 108 -7.43 -3.49 4.05
N ASP A 109 -6.21 -3.90 3.66
CA ASP A 109 -5.98 -4.77 2.49
C ASP A 109 -6.86 -6.02 2.55
N THR A 110 -7.39 -6.45 1.40
CA THR A 110 -8.37 -7.52 1.31
C THR A 110 -7.85 -8.79 0.62
N TYR A 111 -6.59 -8.80 0.16
CA TYR A 111 -6.07 -9.88 -0.68
C TYR A 111 -6.22 -11.25 -0.03
N ALA A 112 -5.83 -11.36 1.24
CA ALA A 112 -5.86 -12.61 1.99
C ALA A 112 -7.26 -13.26 1.97
N TYR A 113 -8.31 -12.44 2.00
CA TYR A 113 -9.71 -12.87 2.12
C TYR A 113 -10.37 -13.20 0.78
N ARG A 114 -9.68 -13.02 -0.35
CA ARG A 114 -10.20 -13.35 -1.70
C ARG A 114 -9.29 -14.26 -2.51
N CYS A 115 -8.08 -14.57 -2.04
CA CYS A 115 -7.15 -15.47 -2.72
C CYS A 115 -7.46 -16.97 -2.46
N HIS A 116 -8.75 -17.34 -2.40
CA HIS A 116 -9.15 -18.72 -2.11
C HIS A 116 -8.61 -19.69 -3.17
N GLY A 117 -8.11 -20.85 -2.72
CA GLY A 117 -7.55 -21.87 -3.60
C GLY A 117 -6.13 -21.59 -4.11
N MET A 118 -5.56 -20.42 -3.82
CA MET A 118 -4.16 -20.13 -4.14
C MET A 118 -3.24 -20.88 -3.17
N PRO A 119 -2.10 -21.43 -3.64
CA PRO A 119 -1.13 -22.12 -2.78
C PRO A 119 -0.25 -21.12 -2.02
N LEU A 120 -0.88 -20.18 -1.31
CA LEU A 120 -0.21 -19.08 -0.60
C LEU A 120 -0.49 -19.13 0.90
N ARG A 121 0.58 -18.97 1.68
CA ARG A 121 0.50 -18.49 3.06
C ARG A 121 0.62 -16.97 3.03
N VAL A 122 -0.34 -16.28 3.62
CA VAL A 122 -0.37 -14.81 3.65
C VAL A 122 -0.05 -14.34 5.05
N PHE A 123 0.88 -13.41 5.17
CA PHE A 123 1.27 -12.77 6.41
C PHE A 123 0.92 -11.28 6.33
N GLU A 124 0.06 -10.81 7.22
CA GLU A 124 -0.29 -9.39 7.30
C GLU A 124 0.51 -8.74 8.44
N VAL A 125 1.48 -7.91 8.08
CA VAL A 125 2.33 -7.19 9.02
C VAL A 125 1.78 -5.79 9.21
N ASP A 126 1.48 -5.41 10.45
CA ASP A 126 1.03 -4.04 10.78
C ASP A 126 1.14 -3.79 12.28
N HIS A 127 1.00 -2.52 12.67
CA HIS A 127 0.96 -2.10 14.05
C HIS A 127 -0.20 -2.80 14.79
N PRO A 128 -0.02 -3.24 16.07
CA PRO A 128 -1.04 -3.95 16.82
C PRO A 128 -2.40 -3.25 16.88
N ALA A 129 -2.41 -1.91 16.93
CA ALA A 129 -3.66 -1.13 16.93
C ALA A 129 -4.42 -1.24 15.60
N THR A 130 -3.73 -1.13 14.48
CA THR A 130 -4.32 -1.26 13.14
C THR A 130 -4.87 -2.67 12.93
N GLN A 131 -4.15 -3.70 13.36
CA GLN A 131 -4.63 -5.08 13.25
C GLN A 131 -5.88 -5.33 14.08
N ARG A 132 -5.95 -4.81 15.32
CA ARG A 132 -7.17 -4.89 16.14
C ARG A 132 -8.36 -4.27 15.40
N TRP A 133 -8.17 -3.06 14.86
CA TRP A 133 -9.20 -2.38 14.09
C TRP A 133 -9.63 -3.18 12.85
N LYS A 134 -8.68 -3.71 12.06
CA LYS A 134 -9.01 -4.57 10.91
C LYS A 134 -9.83 -5.78 11.32
N ARG A 135 -9.45 -6.47 12.39
CA ARG A 135 -10.18 -7.64 12.90
C ARG A 135 -11.60 -7.29 13.33
N ASP A 136 -11.80 -6.11 13.92
CA ASP A 136 -13.14 -5.61 14.23
C ASP A 136 -13.96 -5.31 12.98
N GLN A 137 -13.37 -4.66 11.97
CA GLN A 137 -14.02 -4.40 10.68
C GLN A 137 -14.45 -5.70 9.99
N LEU A 138 -13.55 -6.70 9.92
CA LEU A 138 -13.83 -8.00 9.33
C LEU A 138 -14.98 -8.72 10.07
N ARG A 139 -14.96 -8.69 11.40
CA ARG A 139 -16.02 -9.26 12.23
C ARG A 139 -17.37 -8.59 11.98
N HIS A 140 -17.42 -7.26 11.97
CA HIS A 140 -18.66 -6.52 11.69
C HIS A 140 -19.17 -6.75 10.27
N ALA A 141 -18.27 -6.90 9.30
CA ALA A 141 -18.60 -7.19 7.91
C ALA A 141 -18.97 -8.67 7.64
N GLY A 142 -18.82 -9.56 8.63
CA GLY A 142 -19.03 -10.99 8.44
C GLY A 142 -17.99 -11.65 7.52
N ILE A 143 -16.81 -11.07 7.37
CA ILE A 143 -15.73 -11.59 6.53
C ILE A 143 -14.83 -12.48 7.38
N ALA A 144 -14.84 -13.78 7.10
CA ALA A 144 -14.00 -14.74 7.83
C ALA A 144 -12.53 -14.66 7.38
N ALA A 145 -11.61 -14.60 8.34
CA ALA A 145 -10.18 -14.76 8.07
C ALA A 145 -9.91 -16.22 7.64
N PRO A 146 -9.24 -16.45 6.50
CA PRO A 146 -8.96 -17.81 6.05
C PRO A 146 -7.82 -18.45 6.84
N PRO A 147 -7.73 -19.79 6.89
CA PRO A 147 -6.64 -20.50 7.59
C PRO A 147 -5.24 -20.22 7.02
N SER A 148 -5.16 -19.74 5.77
CA SER A 148 -3.90 -19.37 5.12
C SER A 148 -3.31 -18.04 5.63
N LEU A 149 -4.10 -17.24 6.34
CA LEU A 149 -3.70 -15.93 6.85
C LEU A 149 -3.10 -16.01 8.27
N THR A 150 -2.00 -15.31 8.47
CA THR A 150 -1.38 -15.09 9.78
C THR A 150 -1.16 -13.59 10.00
N PHE A 151 -1.66 -13.06 11.11
CA PHE A 151 -1.42 -11.67 11.52
C PHE A 151 -0.08 -11.56 12.26
N VAL A 152 0.73 -10.57 11.89
CA VAL A 152 2.09 -10.37 12.42
C VAL A 152 2.19 -8.96 13.02
N PRO A 153 1.96 -8.79 14.33
CA PRO A 153 2.03 -7.46 14.96
C PRO A 153 3.47 -6.92 14.94
N LEU A 154 3.67 -5.73 14.37
CA LEU A 154 5.00 -5.12 14.22
C LEU A 154 4.91 -3.58 14.14
N ASP A 155 5.78 -2.88 14.86
CA ASP A 155 6.07 -1.46 14.66
C ASP A 155 7.40 -1.32 13.89
N PHE A 156 7.32 -0.82 12.65
CA PHE A 156 8.48 -0.67 11.76
C PHE A 156 9.57 0.26 12.31
N GLU A 157 9.25 1.16 13.25
CA GLU A 157 10.23 2.09 13.82
C GLU A 157 10.94 1.50 15.05
N ARG A 158 10.59 0.28 15.48
CA ARG A 158 11.06 -0.29 16.76
C ARG A 158 11.44 -1.76 16.69
N ASP A 159 10.76 -2.52 15.84
CA ASP A 159 10.87 -3.97 15.77
C ASP A 159 11.55 -4.39 14.46
N THR A 160 12.23 -5.54 14.48
CA THR A 160 12.87 -6.07 13.28
C THR A 160 11.94 -7.01 12.51
N LEU A 161 11.84 -6.83 11.20
CA LEU A 161 10.90 -7.56 10.34
C LEU A 161 11.17 -9.07 10.29
N ASP A 162 12.44 -9.46 10.23
CA ASP A 162 12.88 -10.84 10.13
C ASP A 162 12.46 -11.68 11.34
N ALA A 163 12.69 -11.17 12.56
CA ALA A 163 12.32 -11.82 13.80
C ALA A 163 10.79 -12.00 13.91
N ALA A 164 10.02 -10.96 13.57
CA ALA A 164 8.57 -11.00 13.63
C ALA A 164 7.97 -12.01 12.63
N LEU A 165 8.49 -12.02 11.39
CA LEU A 165 8.06 -12.97 10.35
C LEU A 165 8.42 -14.42 10.72
N ALA A 166 9.65 -14.66 11.20
CA ALA A 166 10.09 -15.99 11.63
C ALA A 166 9.24 -16.51 12.80
N ALA A 167 8.96 -15.66 13.79
CA ALA A 167 8.10 -16.01 14.92
C ALA A 167 6.65 -16.34 14.50
N ALA A 168 6.16 -15.69 13.44
CA ALA A 168 4.85 -15.99 12.85
C ALA A 168 4.84 -17.24 11.95
N GLY A 169 5.99 -17.90 11.75
CA GLY A 169 6.13 -19.10 10.95
C GLY A 169 6.39 -18.86 9.46
N CYS A 170 6.78 -17.64 9.07
CA CYS A 170 7.30 -17.38 7.74
C CYS A 170 8.69 -18.02 7.58
N ARG A 171 8.88 -18.73 6.47
CA ARG A 171 10.11 -19.43 6.12
C ARG A 171 11.00 -18.51 5.30
N LEU A 172 11.87 -17.76 5.98
CA LEU A 172 12.79 -16.80 5.35
C LEU A 172 13.92 -17.49 4.56
N ASP A 173 14.05 -18.82 4.69
CA ASP A 173 14.93 -19.67 3.87
C ASP A 173 14.30 -20.05 2.51
N LEU A 174 13.06 -19.64 2.25
CA LEU A 174 12.35 -19.84 0.99
C LEU A 174 11.99 -18.50 0.34
N PRO A 175 11.76 -18.44 -0.99
CA PRO A 175 11.33 -17.22 -1.65
C PRO A 175 10.03 -16.63 -1.07
N VAL A 176 10.02 -15.31 -0.88
CA VAL A 176 8.88 -14.55 -0.36
C VAL A 176 8.57 -13.39 -1.31
N PHE A 177 7.28 -13.19 -1.62
CA PHE A 177 6.82 -11.98 -2.27
C PHE A 177 6.28 -11.01 -1.22
N LEU A 178 6.60 -9.72 -1.34
CA LEU A 178 6.17 -8.69 -0.41
C LEU A 178 5.49 -7.53 -1.15
N SER A 179 4.45 -6.98 -0.54
CA SER A 179 3.92 -5.66 -0.93
C SER A 179 4.03 -4.70 0.24
N TRP A 180 4.37 -3.44 -0.04
CA TRP A 180 4.54 -2.39 0.96
C TRP A 180 3.96 -1.07 0.46
N LEU A 181 2.64 -0.99 0.46
CA LEU A 181 1.89 0.05 -0.26
C LEU A 181 1.36 1.11 0.70
N GLY A 182 1.77 2.37 0.50
CA GLY A 182 1.30 3.52 1.29
C GLY A 182 1.87 3.57 2.69
N VAL A 183 3.09 3.06 2.90
CA VAL A 183 3.70 2.96 4.24
C VAL A 183 5.02 3.73 4.33
N THR A 184 5.91 3.56 3.35
CA THR A 184 7.30 4.09 3.40
C THR A 184 7.33 5.58 3.76
N LEU A 185 6.45 6.39 3.16
CA LEU A 185 6.33 7.83 3.39
C LEU A 185 6.05 8.22 4.85
N TYR A 186 5.56 7.32 5.71
CA TYR A 186 5.28 7.56 7.13
C TYR A 186 6.40 7.08 8.07
N LEU A 187 7.45 6.47 7.51
CA LEU A 187 8.59 5.90 8.23
C LEU A 187 9.83 6.77 8.06
N SER A 188 10.70 6.75 9.06
CA SER A 188 12.07 7.27 8.93
C SER A 188 12.83 6.56 7.80
N ASP A 189 13.80 7.24 7.19
CA ASP A 189 14.66 6.64 6.16
C ASP A 189 15.36 5.38 6.71
N ASP A 190 15.81 5.42 7.97
CA ASP A 190 16.44 4.28 8.64
C ASP A 190 15.50 3.06 8.71
N ALA A 191 14.25 3.25 9.14
CA ALA A 191 13.25 2.17 9.18
C ALA A 191 12.92 1.63 7.78
N VAL A 192 12.89 2.50 6.75
CA VAL A 192 12.73 2.10 5.35
C VAL A 192 13.88 1.19 4.93
N PHE A 193 15.11 1.63 5.13
CA PHE A 193 16.30 0.88 4.70
C PHE A 193 16.58 -0.36 5.54
N GLU A 194 16.19 -0.39 6.82
CA GLU A 194 16.24 -1.59 7.65
C GLU A 194 15.32 -2.69 7.10
N THR A 195 14.07 -2.33 6.79
CA THR A 195 13.12 -3.25 6.16
C THR A 195 13.63 -3.73 4.80
N LEU A 196 14.11 -2.83 3.95
CA LEU A 196 14.65 -3.18 2.63
C LEU A 196 15.89 -4.07 2.74
N ARG A 197 16.73 -3.91 3.76
CA ARG A 197 17.89 -4.78 4.01
C ARG A 197 17.48 -6.19 4.38
N VAL A 198 16.45 -6.36 5.21
CA VAL A 198 15.87 -7.68 5.50
C VAL A 198 15.40 -8.35 4.22
N VAL A 199 14.67 -7.60 3.37
CA VAL A 199 14.15 -8.14 2.11
C VAL A 199 15.26 -8.48 1.13
N ALA A 200 16.30 -7.65 1.02
CA ALA A 200 17.45 -7.92 0.15
C ALA A 200 18.23 -9.18 0.56
N GLY A 201 18.19 -9.55 1.85
CA GLY A 201 18.78 -10.78 2.38
C GLY A 201 17.98 -12.06 2.10
N LEU A 202 16.78 -11.97 1.51
CA LEU A 202 15.95 -13.13 1.21
C LEU A 202 16.49 -13.93 0.00
N PRO A 203 16.18 -15.24 -0.07
CA PRO A 203 16.64 -16.10 -1.16
C PRO A 203 16.24 -15.57 -2.54
N ALA A 204 17.04 -15.89 -3.56
CA ALA A 204 16.77 -15.55 -4.95
C ALA A 204 15.35 -15.96 -5.38
N GLY A 205 14.69 -15.11 -6.16
CA GLY A 205 13.27 -15.27 -6.52
C GLY A 205 12.30 -14.61 -5.55
N SER A 206 12.80 -13.99 -4.47
CA SER A 206 12.01 -13.08 -3.63
C SER A 206 11.86 -11.73 -4.32
N ALA A 207 10.78 -11.01 -3.99
CA ALA A 207 10.55 -9.69 -4.55
C ALA A 207 9.73 -8.82 -3.59
N ILE A 208 9.89 -7.50 -3.71
CA ILE A 208 9.05 -6.51 -3.05
C ILE A 208 8.53 -5.49 -4.04
N VAL A 209 7.23 -5.17 -3.91
CA VAL A 209 6.60 -4.02 -4.57
C VAL A 209 6.27 -2.97 -3.52
N PHE A 210 6.73 -1.73 -3.71
CA PHE A 210 6.45 -0.66 -2.77
C PHE A 210 6.28 0.69 -3.47
N ASP A 211 5.54 1.61 -2.85
CA ASP A 211 5.49 3.01 -3.28
C ASP A 211 6.39 3.89 -2.41
N TYR A 212 6.84 5.02 -2.98
CA TYR A 212 7.61 6.03 -2.26
C TYR A 212 7.30 7.44 -2.79
N GLY A 213 7.48 8.43 -1.91
CA GLY A 213 7.34 9.85 -2.27
C GLY A 213 8.61 10.38 -2.94
N VAL A 214 8.45 11.16 -4.01
CA VAL A 214 9.58 11.78 -4.71
C VAL A 214 9.96 13.09 -4.00
N VAL A 215 11.26 13.38 -3.95
CA VAL A 215 11.75 14.66 -3.39
C VAL A 215 11.17 15.87 -4.15
N PRO A 216 10.71 16.93 -3.46
CA PRO A 216 10.01 18.06 -4.09
C PRO A 216 10.78 18.71 -5.25
N GLU A 217 12.10 18.71 -5.20
CA GLU A 217 13.01 19.34 -6.17
C GLU A 217 12.86 18.75 -7.57
N LEU A 218 12.45 17.48 -7.66
CA LEU A 218 12.27 16.75 -8.92
C LEU A 218 10.82 16.76 -9.42
N LEU A 219 9.90 17.40 -8.70
CA LEU A 219 8.50 17.52 -9.08
C LEU A 219 8.23 18.80 -9.85
N ASP A 220 7.32 18.69 -10.81
CA ASP A 220 6.71 19.85 -11.45
C ASP A 220 5.86 20.67 -10.44
N LEU A 221 5.43 21.85 -10.86
CA LEU A 221 4.70 22.77 -9.99
C LEU A 221 3.39 22.16 -9.46
N PHE A 222 2.64 21.44 -10.30
CA PHE A 222 1.33 20.91 -9.92
C PHE A 222 1.47 19.72 -8.96
N ASP A 223 2.39 18.81 -9.23
CA ASP A 223 2.69 17.69 -8.36
C ASP A 223 3.25 18.16 -7.02
N ARG A 224 4.13 19.17 -7.02
CA ARG A 224 4.68 19.76 -5.78
C ARG A 224 3.59 20.40 -4.94
N MET A 225 2.67 21.16 -5.55
CA MET A 225 1.53 21.76 -4.85
C MET A 225 0.58 20.69 -4.29
N GLY A 226 0.25 19.66 -5.08
CA GLY A 226 -0.59 18.55 -4.64
C GLY A 226 0.06 17.78 -3.47
N MET A 227 1.35 17.51 -3.57
CA MET A 227 2.13 16.87 -2.53
C MET A 227 2.12 17.68 -1.22
N ALA A 228 2.41 18.97 -1.29
CA ALA A 228 2.39 19.85 -0.12
C ALA A 228 1.00 19.92 0.53
N TYR A 229 -0.06 19.97 -0.28
CA TYR A 229 -1.44 19.96 0.20
C TYR A 229 -1.78 18.69 0.99
N PHE A 230 -1.40 17.51 0.48
CA PHE A 230 -1.64 16.25 1.18
C PHE A 230 -0.74 16.09 2.41
N ALA A 231 0.54 16.44 2.32
CA ALA A 231 1.48 16.34 3.43
C ALA A 231 1.01 17.15 4.64
N ALA A 232 0.66 18.43 4.45
CA ALA A 232 0.16 19.28 5.54
C ALA A 232 -1.13 18.72 6.18
N ARG A 233 -1.96 18.07 5.39
CA ARG A 233 -3.25 17.52 5.83
C ARG A 233 -3.09 16.22 6.62
N PHE A 234 -2.14 15.37 6.24
CA PHE A 234 -1.80 14.17 7.02
C PHE A 234 -1.02 14.53 8.29
N GLU A 235 -0.15 15.54 8.23
CA GLU A 235 0.52 16.07 9.43
C GLU A 235 -0.48 16.61 10.45
N ALA A 236 -1.45 17.43 10.03
CA ALA A 236 -2.54 17.90 10.89
C ALA A 236 -3.42 16.76 11.43
N ALA A 237 -3.38 15.58 10.81
CA ALA A 237 -4.07 14.38 11.23
C ALA A 237 -3.20 13.45 12.11
N GLY A 238 -1.96 13.83 12.42
CA GLY A 238 -1.03 13.06 13.24
C GLY A 238 -0.22 12.00 12.49
N GLU A 239 -0.22 12.03 11.15
CA GLU A 239 0.48 11.09 10.27
C GLU A 239 1.47 11.85 9.36
N PRO A 240 2.52 12.49 9.91
CA PRO A 240 3.44 13.29 9.11
C PRO A 240 4.21 12.44 8.10
N TRP A 241 4.43 12.99 6.91
CA TRP A 241 5.27 12.35 5.90
C TRP A 241 6.75 12.60 6.22
N LYS A 242 7.49 11.52 6.45
CA LYS A 242 8.87 11.52 6.94
C LYS A 242 9.89 11.30 5.82
N SER A 243 9.68 10.31 4.96
CA SER A 243 10.66 9.91 3.94
C SER A 243 10.23 10.31 2.53
N ARG A 244 11.22 10.70 1.72
CA ARG A 244 11.11 10.99 0.29
C ARG A 244 12.44 10.73 -0.38
N PHE A 245 12.44 10.22 -1.60
CA PHE A 245 13.66 9.82 -2.28
C PHE A 245 13.78 10.38 -3.69
N ALA A 246 15.01 10.71 -4.08
CA ALA A 246 15.33 10.91 -5.49
C ALA A 246 15.37 9.54 -6.20
N PRO A 247 14.67 9.34 -7.32
CA PRO A 247 14.54 8.02 -7.94
C PRO A 247 15.89 7.34 -8.26
N ALA A 248 16.83 8.10 -8.82
CA ALA A 248 18.16 7.58 -9.16
C ALA A 248 18.96 7.15 -7.92
N VAL A 249 18.82 7.89 -6.82
CA VAL A 249 19.49 7.57 -5.55
C VAL A 249 18.87 6.31 -4.96
N LEU A 250 17.54 6.23 -4.84
CA LEU A 250 16.87 5.05 -4.31
C LEU A 250 17.21 3.78 -5.11
N GLN A 251 17.23 3.86 -6.44
CA GLN A 251 17.63 2.73 -7.28
C GLN A 251 19.08 2.29 -7.03
N SER A 252 20.00 3.24 -6.83
CA SER A 252 21.39 2.95 -6.48
C SER A 252 21.50 2.27 -5.11
N GLU A 253 20.80 2.79 -4.10
CA GLU A 253 20.78 2.23 -2.75
C GLU A 253 20.19 0.80 -2.73
N LEU A 254 19.10 0.55 -3.46
CA LEU A 254 18.53 -0.80 -3.59
C LEU A 254 19.54 -1.79 -4.20
N ARG A 255 20.27 -1.38 -5.24
CA ARG A 255 21.33 -2.23 -5.81
C ARG A 255 22.47 -2.46 -4.82
N ALA A 256 22.86 -1.43 -4.06
CA ALA A 256 23.88 -1.54 -3.02
C ALA A 256 23.46 -2.47 -1.87
N LEU A 257 22.16 -2.55 -1.55
CA LEU A 257 21.61 -3.51 -0.59
C LEU A 257 21.66 -4.96 -1.09
N GLY A 258 21.81 -5.20 -2.39
CA GLY A 258 21.91 -6.54 -2.97
C GLY A 258 20.72 -6.97 -3.84
N PHE A 259 19.77 -6.08 -4.14
CA PHE A 259 18.74 -6.38 -5.13
C PHE A 259 19.36 -6.51 -6.52
N GLY A 260 19.16 -7.66 -7.18
CA GLY A 260 19.72 -7.91 -8.52
C GLY A 260 18.84 -7.37 -9.65
N GLY A 261 17.56 -7.11 -9.40
CA GLY A 261 16.66 -6.43 -10.33
C GLY A 261 15.89 -5.30 -9.66
N VAL A 262 15.86 -4.12 -10.26
CA VAL A 262 15.09 -2.95 -9.76
C VAL A 262 14.39 -2.30 -10.95
N SER A 263 13.05 -2.31 -10.92
CA SER A 263 12.19 -1.62 -11.88
C SER A 263 11.46 -0.49 -11.18
N ASP A 264 11.68 0.75 -11.63
CA ASP A 264 11.06 1.95 -11.06
C ASP A 264 10.06 2.54 -12.07
N TYR A 265 8.81 2.65 -11.64
CA TYR A 265 7.68 3.06 -12.46
C TYR A 265 7.25 4.50 -12.12
N ALA A 266 7.50 5.40 -13.07
CA ALA A 266 6.94 6.74 -13.07
C ALA A 266 5.44 6.73 -13.38
N ALA A 267 4.75 7.82 -13.06
CA ALA A 267 3.34 8.01 -13.41
C ALA A 267 3.05 7.82 -14.91
N ASP A 268 3.93 8.31 -15.79
CA ASP A 268 3.76 8.15 -17.24
C ASP A 268 3.88 6.69 -17.70
N ALA A 269 4.81 5.93 -17.11
CA ALA A 269 4.97 4.51 -17.42
C ALA A 269 3.72 3.71 -16.99
N LEU A 270 3.22 3.97 -15.77
CA LEU A 270 1.98 3.37 -15.26
C LEU A 270 0.77 3.79 -16.10
N ARG A 271 0.72 5.04 -16.56
CA ARG A 271 -0.35 5.54 -17.44
C ARG A 271 -0.34 4.81 -18.78
N THR A 272 0.83 4.69 -19.42
CA THR A 272 0.97 3.95 -20.68
C THR A 272 0.55 2.49 -20.50
N HIS A 273 0.94 1.85 -19.40
CA HIS A 273 0.69 0.42 -19.20
C HIS A 273 -0.75 0.09 -18.79
N TYR A 274 -1.33 0.84 -17.85
CA TYR A 274 -2.63 0.52 -17.26
C TYR A 274 -3.79 1.39 -17.74
N LEU A 275 -3.49 2.58 -18.24
CA LEU A 275 -4.48 3.58 -18.60
C LEU A 275 -4.50 3.89 -20.11
N GLY A 276 -3.54 3.32 -20.86
CA GLY A 276 -3.46 3.43 -22.30
C GLY A 276 -4.75 2.95 -22.98
N GLY A 277 -5.27 3.73 -23.92
CA GLY A 277 -6.48 3.40 -24.68
C GLY A 277 -7.80 3.56 -23.92
N ARG A 278 -7.79 3.99 -22.64
CA ARG A 278 -9.01 4.30 -21.91
C ARG A 278 -9.53 5.69 -22.27
N GLY A 279 -10.83 5.81 -22.56
CA GLY A 279 -11.51 7.07 -22.88
C GLY A 279 -11.96 7.90 -21.66
N ASP A 280 -11.71 7.43 -20.45
CA ASP A 280 -12.18 8.03 -19.19
C ASP A 280 -11.20 9.04 -18.59
N GLY A 281 -10.08 9.33 -19.27
CA GLY A 281 -9.19 10.46 -18.94
C GLY A 281 -8.50 10.36 -17.58
N TRP A 282 -8.04 9.17 -17.18
CA TRP A 282 -7.26 9.02 -15.95
C TRP A 282 -5.96 9.82 -15.95
N HIS A 283 -5.63 10.38 -14.79
CA HIS A 283 -4.36 11.04 -14.54
C HIS A 283 -3.75 10.53 -13.24
N LEU A 284 -2.49 10.12 -13.30
CA LEU A 284 -1.66 9.78 -12.15
C LEU A 284 -0.65 10.92 -11.96
N GLY A 285 -0.50 11.41 -10.73
CA GLY A 285 0.49 12.43 -10.38
C GLY A 285 1.88 11.83 -10.20
N GLY A 286 2.92 12.63 -10.43
CA GLY A 286 4.33 12.21 -10.33
C GLY A 286 4.91 12.24 -8.91
N ALA A 287 4.15 12.75 -7.93
CA ALA A 287 4.59 12.85 -6.52
C ALA A 287 4.91 11.49 -5.86
N MET A 288 4.29 10.41 -6.34
CA MET A 288 4.52 9.05 -5.86
C MET A 288 4.98 8.17 -7.03
N ARG A 289 5.89 7.23 -6.74
CA ARG A 289 6.37 6.24 -7.71
C ARG A 289 6.27 4.84 -7.13
N LEU A 290 6.26 3.83 -7.99
CA LEU A 290 6.25 2.42 -7.60
C LEU A 290 7.58 1.77 -7.96
N VAL A 291 8.08 0.90 -7.09
CA VAL A 291 9.28 0.09 -7.33
C VAL A 291 8.93 -1.37 -7.20
N VAL A 292 9.48 -2.18 -8.11
CA VAL A 292 9.56 -3.62 -7.97
C VAL A 292 11.04 -3.99 -7.87
N ALA A 293 11.46 -4.51 -6.72
CA ALA A 293 12.83 -4.95 -6.47
C ALA A 293 12.86 -6.47 -6.24
N ARG A 294 13.84 -7.16 -6.84
CA ARG A 294 13.95 -8.64 -6.84
C ARG A 294 15.32 -9.08 -6.32
N THR A 295 15.33 -10.13 -5.51
CA THR A 295 16.55 -10.78 -5.03
C THR A 295 17.03 -11.83 -6.04
N GLY A 296 18.35 -12.02 -6.11
CA GLY A 296 18.98 -12.87 -7.13
C GLY A 296 19.21 -12.14 -8.45
N ALA A 297 19.94 -12.78 -9.36
CA ALA A 297 20.28 -12.20 -10.65
C ALA A 297 19.01 -11.86 -11.47
N PRO A 298 19.02 -10.77 -12.26
CA PRO A 298 17.93 -10.50 -13.18
C PRO A 298 17.78 -11.71 -14.14
N PRO A 299 16.55 -12.09 -14.52
CA PRO A 299 16.38 -13.13 -15.54
C PRO A 299 17.16 -12.72 -16.79
N LEU A 300 17.95 -13.66 -17.31
CA LEU A 300 18.72 -13.54 -18.55
C LEU A 300 17.81 -13.28 -19.75
#